data_AF-A0A6P1LPK9-F1
#
_entry.id   AF-A0A6P1LPK9-F1
#
_cell.length_a   1.000
_cell.length_b   1.000
_cell.length_c   1.000
_cell.angle_alpha   90.00
_cell.angle_beta   90.00
_cell.angle_gamma   90.00
#
_symmetry.space_group_name_H-M   'P 1'
#
loop_
_entity.id
_entity.type
_entity.pdbx_description
1 polymer ?
#
loop_
_entity_poly.entity_id
_entity_poly.type
_entity_poly.pdbx_seq_one_letter_code
_entity_poly.pdbx_strand_id
1 'polypeptide(L)'
;MKHNEIFYQLLDRKRKTPIKSFGQAFAPSNIALCKYWGKRNLQLNLPFTSSLSLSLGNRGACAKISFSSHLHHELIVNHKKSSHSKHYLIFLEELIFFSTQSFRLELDFNVPIATGLASSACSYAAIVKATNDFFGWNLNEKILSILARMGSGSACRSIFEGFVQWHRGTDPNGMDSYAEQINESWPELRIGICIISSQKKTISSREGMNHTTKTSEFYTAWIQKANKDFLYLKKAIVQRDFSFLGKITESNALAMHATMLTAWPPLMYFVPDTIRLIQKVWKLRDTGLEVYFTQDAGANVKLLFLKKDNEKLIHHFPDLEIVSPFKEAVVQKVVLVDEKDQILGIEEKIKVHCEGKLHRAFSIFVFSWKNSEWQLLLQERHLNKYHSGGLWTNTCCGHPRPGENIIKAGERRLFEEMGLKISLQKAKTFRYTAKVGDLIENEYDYVLIGFSILPLEGISFNRKEVSAIRWVNLSVLKREINNNAENFAPWFVRALEIALQKLHQKFSDSQNKTKLSL
;
A
#
# COMPACT_ATOMS: atom_id res chain seq x y z
N MET A 1 7.98 -19.87 -26.73
CA MET A 1 7.73 -18.43 -26.89
C MET A 1 9.03 -17.65 -26.75
N LYS A 2 9.34 -16.76 -27.70
CA LYS A 2 10.40 -15.77 -27.54
C LYS A 2 9.99 -14.69 -26.53
N HIS A 3 10.95 -13.97 -25.95
CA HIS A 3 10.76 -12.93 -24.91
C HIS A 3 9.68 -11.91 -25.27
N ASN A 4 9.63 -11.47 -26.52
CA ASN A 4 8.67 -10.49 -27.01
C ASN A 4 7.23 -11.03 -27.13
N GLU A 5 7.03 -12.34 -27.30
CA GLU A 5 5.69 -12.92 -27.53
C GLU A 5 4.73 -12.70 -26.34
N ILE A 6 5.26 -12.67 -25.10
CA ILE A 6 4.45 -12.37 -23.92
C ILE A 6 3.94 -10.92 -23.96
N PHE A 7 4.77 -9.96 -24.38
CA PHE A 7 4.35 -8.57 -24.52
C PHE A 7 3.29 -8.43 -25.61
N TYR A 8 3.48 -9.03 -26.77
CA TYR A 8 2.46 -9.05 -27.84
C TYR A 8 1.15 -9.67 -27.33
N GLN A 9 1.21 -10.85 -26.70
CA GLN A 9 0.01 -11.56 -26.21
C GLN A 9 -0.78 -10.74 -25.19
N LEU A 10 -0.10 -10.03 -24.28
CA LEU A 10 -0.73 -9.26 -23.21
C LEU A 10 -1.15 -7.85 -23.62
N LEU A 11 -0.45 -7.24 -24.59
CA LEU A 11 -0.55 -5.80 -24.86
C LEU A 11 -0.98 -5.45 -26.29
N ASP A 12 -1.01 -6.36 -27.26
CA ASP A 12 -1.30 -6.00 -28.66
C ASP A 12 -2.69 -5.37 -28.86
N ARG A 13 -3.69 -5.85 -28.13
CA ARG A 13 -5.05 -5.31 -28.12
C ARG A 13 -5.23 -4.09 -27.20
N LYS A 14 -4.16 -3.63 -26.55
CA LYS A 14 -4.20 -2.47 -25.65
C LYS A 14 -3.93 -1.19 -26.43
N ARG A 15 -4.27 -0.07 -25.79
CA ARG A 15 -4.09 1.27 -26.36
C ARG A 15 -2.61 1.52 -26.67
N LYS A 16 -2.32 1.96 -27.89
CA LYS A 16 -0.96 2.25 -28.38
C LYS A 16 -0.56 3.73 -28.27
N THR A 17 -1.51 4.60 -27.93
CA THR A 17 -1.30 6.03 -27.68
C THR A 17 -1.44 6.35 -26.19
N PRO A 18 -0.56 7.17 -25.59
CA PRO A 18 -0.67 7.51 -24.18
C PRO A 18 -1.89 8.40 -23.90
N ILE A 19 -2.43 8.30 -22.68
CA ILE A 19 -3.54 9.14 -22.20
C ILE A 19 -3.08 10.31 -21.33
N LYS A 20 -1.77 10.36 -21.02
CA LYS A 20 -1.12 11.38 -20.19
C LYS A 20 0.13 11.90 -20.90
N SER A 21 0.60 13.08 -20.52
CA SER A 21 1.90 13.61 -20.99
C SER A 21 3.09 12.86 -20.40
N PHE A 22 2.92 12.25 -19.22
CA PHE A 22 3.83 11.30 -18.62
C PHE A 22 3.06 10.28 -17.76
N GLY A 23 3.58 9.07 -17.61
CA GLY A 23 3.14 8.11 -16.61
C GLY A 23 4.13 8.03 -15.47
N GLN A 24 3.64 7.78 -14.26
CA GLN A 24 4.50 7.70 -13.08
C GLN A 24 4.00 6.64 -12.11
N ALA A 25 4.92 5.87 -11.53
CA ALA A 25 4.57 4.92 -10.49
C ALA A 25 5.75 4.61 -9.55
N PHE A 26 5.41 4.34 -8.30
CA PHE A 26 6.33 3.78 -7.32
C PHE A 26 6.21 2.26 -7.24
N ALA A 27 7.35 1.58 -7.05
CA ALA A 27 7.41 0.18 -6.69
C ALA A 27 8.40 -0.04 -5.53
N PRO A 28 8.01 -0.77 -4.48
CA PRO A 28 8.89 -1.07 -3.37
C PRO A 28 10.01 -2.03 -3.77
N SER A 29 11.16 -1.92 -3.12
CA SER A 29 12.14 -3.01 -3.10
C SER A 29 11.60 -4.15 -2.23
N ASN A 30 12.13 -5.36 -2.42
CA ASN A 30 11.72 -6.52 -1.64
C ASN A 30 12.94 -7.34 -1.21
N ILE A 31 12.83 -8.00 -0.05
CA ILE A 31 13.83 -8.91 0.50
C ILE A 31 13.27 -10.33 0.50
N ALA A 32 13.98 -11.26 -0.12
CA ALA A 32 13.54 -12.65 -0.22
C ALA A 32 13.69 -13.36 1.13
N LEU A 33 12.59 -13.92 1.64
CA LEU A 33 12.55 -14.82 2.80
C LEU A 33 12.76 -16.28 2.35
N CYS A 34 12.13 -16.66 1.23
CA CYS A 34 12.46 -17.86 0.46
C CYS A 34 13.17 -17.45 -0.82
N LYS A 35 14.39 -17.93 -1.03
CA LYS A 35 15.28 -17.45 -2.08
C LYS A 35 14.86 -17.91 -3.48
N TYR A 36 15.09 -17.02 -4.43
CA TYR A 36 15.06 -17.29 -5.85
C TYR A 36 16.50 -17.37 -6.36
N TRP A 37 16.92 -18.56 -6.79
CA TRP A 37 18.28 -18.79 -7.30
C TRP A 37 18.26 -19.82 -8.43
N GLY A 38 18.35 -19.33 -9.68
CA GLY A 38 18.41 -20.16 -10.88
C GLY A 38 17.12 -20.20 -11.68
N LYS A 39 17.26 -20.42 -12.99
CA LYS A 39 16.18 -20.31 -13.98
C LYS A 39 16.08 -21.57 -14.80
N ARG A 40 14.89 -22.16 -14.85
CA ARG A 40 14.58 -23.25 -15.79
C ARG A 40 14.39 -22.75 -17.22
N ASN A 41 14.04 -21.48 -17.38
CA ASN A 41 13.99 -20.79 -18.68
C ASN A 41 14.57 -19.39 -18.55
N LEU A 42 15.71 -19.16 -19.21
CA LEU A 42 16.44 -17.89 -19.17
C LEU A 42 15.69 -16.75 -19.86
N GLN A 43 15.02 -17.05 -20.97
CA GLN A 43 14.35 -16.08 -21.81
C GLN A 43 13.10 -15.53 -21.12
N LEU A 44 12.30 -16.40 -20.51
CA LEU A 44 11.05 -16.02 -19.83
C LEU A 44 11.24 -15.72 -18.34
N ASN A 45 12.48 -15.77 -17.83
CA ASN A 45 12.82 -15.64 -16.42
C ASN A 45 12.05 -16.61 -15.50
N LEU A 46 11.80 -17.85 -15.95
CA LEU A 46 11.06 -18.84 -15.15
C LEU A 46 11.99 -19.51 -14.14
N PRO A 47 11.62 -19.57 -12.85
CA PRO A 47 12.50 -20.04 -11.79
C PRO A 47 12.42 -21.57 -11.63
N PHE A 48 13.40 -22.20 -10.99
CA PHE A 48 13.25 -23.62 -10.61
C PHE A 48 12.25 -23.79 -9.45
N THR A 49 12.22 -22.84 -8.52
CA THR A 49 11.46 -22.89 -7.27
C THR A 49 10.54 -21.69 -7.14
N SER A 50 9.44 -21.84 -6.38
CA SER A 50 8.67 -20.68 -5.94
C SER A 50 9.48 -19.91 -4.90
N SER A 51 9.19 -18.62 -4.74
CA SER A 51 9.90 -17.76 -3.77
C SER A 51 8.94 -16.86 -3.03
N LEU A 52 9.38 -16.34 -1.89
CA LEU A 52 8.58 -15.51 -1.01
C LEU A 52 9.44 -14.34 -0.54
N SER A 53 8.90 -13.13 -0.55
CA SER A 53 9.58 -11.93 -0.10
C SER A 53 8.72 -11.05 0.79
N LEU A 54 9.37 -10.15 1.49
CA LEU A 54 8.76 -9.04 2.19
C LEU A 54 9.11 -7.73 1.48
N SER A 55 8.09 -6.96 1.12
CA SER A 55 8.24 -5.61 0.57
C SER A 55 8.83 -4.66 1.62
N LEU A 56 9.63 -3.68 1.19
CA LEU A 56 10.20 -2.65 2.06
C LEU A 56 9.29 -1.40 2.19
N GLY A 57 8.00 -1.55 1.90
CA GLY A 57 7.00 -0.49 2.08
C GLY A 57 7.29 0.73 1.23
N ASN A 58 7.62 1.86 1.85
CA ASN A 58 7.91 3.10 1.12
C ASN A 58 9.34 3.17 0.55
N ARG A 59 10.16 2.12 0.68
CA ARG A 59 11.55 2.08 0.20
C ARG A 59 11.65 1.33 -1.13
N GLY A 60 12.06 2.01 -2.20
CA GLY A 60 12.06 1.45 -3.55
C GLY A 60 12.46 2.45 -4.64
N ALA A 61 11.79 2.35 -5.78
CA ALA A 61 12.04 3.18 -6.96
C ALA A 61 10.75 3.83 -7.47
N CYS A 62 10.85 5.08 -7.90
CA CYS A 62 9.83 5.79 -8.65
C CYS A 62 10.27 5.86 -10.11
N ALA A 63 9.44 5.38 -11.03
CA ALA A 63 9.66 5.53 -12.46
C ALA A 63 8.72 6.58 -13.03
N LYS A 64 9.25 7.41 -13.93
CA LYS A 64 8.49 8.36 -14.73
C LYS A 64 8.85 8.18 -16.20
N ILE A 65 7.84 8.08 -17.05
CA ILE A 65 7.99 7.80 -18.48
C ILE A 65 7.24 8.88 -19.26
N SER A 66 7.90 9.48 -20.24
CA SER A 66 7.29 10.39 -21.21
C SER A 66 7.91 10.18 -22.59
N PHE A 67 7.26 10.67 -23.64
CA PHE A 67 7.97 10.82 -24.91
C PHE A 67 9.07 11.88 -24.79
N SER A 68 10.16 11.66 -25.53
CA SER A 68 11.29 12.57 -25.60
C SER A 68 11.10 13.54 -26.77
N SER A 69 11.49 14.79 -26.58
CA SER A 69 11.63 15.75 -27.69
C SER A 69 12.92 15.54 -28.50
N HIS A 70 13.83 14.70 -28.02
CA HIS A 70 15.07 14.34 -28.71
C HIS A 70 14.88 13.11 -29.60
N LEU A 71 15.75 12.95 -30.60
CA LEU A 71 15.77 11.80 -31.51
C LEU A 71 16.33 10.50 -30.88
N HIS A 72 16.69 10.52 -29.60
CA HIS A 72 17.23 9.37 -28.88
C HIS A 72 16.55 9.18 -27.52
N HIS A 73 16.55 7.93 -27.05
CA HIS A 73 16.08 7.60 -25.70
C HIS A 73 16.96 8.25 -24.63
N GLU A 74 16.33 8.77 -23.58
CA GLU A 74 17.03 9.37 -22.46
C GLU A 74 16.78 8.58 -21.17
N LEU A 75 17.85 8.32 -20.43
CA LEU A 75 17.78 7.73 -19.10
C LEU A 75 18.33 8.72 -18.06
N ILE A 76 17.49 9.04 -17.09
CA ILE A 76 17.84 9.84 -15.92
C ILE A 76 17.73 8.95 -14.69
N VAL A 77 18.78 8.89 -13.88
CA VAL A 77 18.80 8.12 -12.62
C VAL A 77 19.18 9.08 -11.50
N ASN A 78 18.32 9.19 -10.47
CA ASN A 78 18.47 10.15 -9.37
C ASN A 78 18.82 11.56 -9.89
N HIS A 79 18.00 12.07 -10.80
CA HIS A 79 18.14 13.38 -11.44
C HIS A 79 19.44 13.61 -12.25
N LYS A 80 20.25 12.57 -12.50
CA LYS A 80 21.47 12.66 -13.33
C LYS A 80 21.31 11.85 -14.61
N LYS A 81 21.71 12.42 -15.75
CA LYS A 81 21.79 11.67 -17.02
C LYS A 81 22.73 10.48 -16.83
N SER A 82 22.25 9.30 -17.21
CA SER A 82 23.01 8.05 -17.09
C SER A 82 23.07 7.34 -18.43
N SER A 83 24.29 7.16 -18.95
CA SER A 83 24.57 6.22 -20.05
C SER A 83 24.76 4.78 -19.55
N HIS A 84 24.90 4.61 -18.24
CA HIS A 84 24.95 3.33 -17.55
C HIS A 84 23.51 2.83 -17.33
N SER A 85 23.29 1.51 -17.40
CA SER A 85 21.96 0.87 -17.25
C SER A 85 21.01 0.97 -18.46
N LYS A 86 21.55 0.97 -19.69
CA LYS A 86 20.78 0.90 -20.94
C LYS A 86 19.75 -0.24 -21.00
N HIS A 87 19.94 -1.30 -20.21
CA HIS A 87 18.99 -2.43 -20.13
C HIS A 87 17.58 -2.03 -19.69
N TYR A 88 17.40 -0.93 -18.96
CA TYR A 88 16.05 -0.42 -18.63
C TYR A 88 15.38 0.24 -19.83
N LEU A 89 16.15 0.96 -20.66
CA LEU A 89 15.65 1.54 -21.91
C LEU A 89 15.26 0.43 -22.89
N ILE A 90 16.14 -0.57 -23.07
CA ILE A 90 15.86 -1.73 -23.94
C ILE A 90 14.59 -2.45 -23.50
N PHE A 91 14.44 -2.72 -22.20
CA PHE A 91 13.23 -3.35 -21.69
C PHE A 91 11.97 -2.50 -21.91
N LEU A 92 12.06 -1.18 -21.70
CA LEU A 92 10.93 -0.30 -21.96
C LEU A 92 10.57 -0.29 -23.44
N GLU A 93 11.56 -0.22 -24.33
CA GLU A 93 11.40 -0.30 -25.79
C GLU A 93 10.70 -1.61 -26.21
N GLU A 94 11.14 -2.76 -25.67
CA GLU A 94 10.47 -4.05 -25.90
C GLU A 94 9.03 -4.08 -25.36
N LEU A 95 8.80 -3.48 -24.18
CA LEU A 95 7.47 -3.40 -23.56
C LEU A 95 6.50 -2.53 -24.38
N ILE A 96 7.01 -1.51 -25.08
CA ILE A 96 6.24 -0.63 -25.97
C ILE A 96 6.55 -0.88 -27.45
N PHE A 97 6.77 -2.14 -27.84
CA PHE A 97 7.16 -2.59 -29.18
C PHE A 97 6.42 -1.95 -30.37
N PHE A 98 5.22 -1.41 -30.14
CA PHE A 98 4.37 -0.76 -31.14
C PHE A 98 4.71 0.72 -31.40
N SER A 99 5.61 1.32 -30.60
CA SER A 99 6.00 2.73 -30.72
C SER A 99 7.43 2.85 -31.25
N THR A 100 7.62 3.74 -32.23
CA THR A 100 8.93 4.13 -32.77
C THR A 100 9.44 5.45 -32.20
N GLN A 101 8.66 6.10 -31.32
CA GLN A 101 9.03 7.38 -30.72
C GLN A 101 10.08 7.21 -29.63
N SER A 102 11.03 8.15 -29.59
CA SER A 102 11.99 8.26 -28.49
C SER A 102 11.27 8.60 -27.18
N PHE A 103 11.80 8.10 -26.07
CA PHE A 103 11.22 8.30 -24.73
C PHE A 103 12.27 8.70 -23.71
N ARG A 104 11.81 9.36 -22.66
CA ARG A 104 12.59 9.66 -21.47
C ARG A 104 12.10 8.77 -20.34
N LEU A 105 13.03 8.05 -19.73
CA LEU A 105 12.82 7.27 -18.52
C LEU A 105 13.60 7.91 -17.37
N GLU A 106 12.88 8.33 -16.34
CA GLU A 106 13.46 8.83 -15.09
C GLU A 106 13.25 7.77 -14.00
N LEU A 107 14.31 7.41 -13.28
CA LEU A 107 14.29 6.47 -12.15
C LEU A 107 14.91 7.12 -10.92
N ASP A 108 14.08 7.38 -9.91
CA ASP A 108 14.51 7.94 -8.64
C ASP A 108 14.36 6.92 -7.51
N PHE A 109 15.41 6.79 -6.69
CA PHE A 109 15.51 5.81 -5.62
C PHE A 109 15.59 6.48 -4.27
N ASN A 110 14.79 6.01 -3.30
CA ASN A 110 14.91 6.36 -1.88
C ASN A 110 15.49 5.20 -1.04
N VAL A 111 16.19 4.30 -1.73
CA VAL A 111 17.06 3.27 -1.17
C VAL A 111 18.47 3.49 -1.71
N PRO A 112 19.53 3.19 -0.93
CA PRO A 112 20.89 3.34 -1.43
C PRO A 112 21.14 2.46 -2.67
N ILE A 113 21.57 3.08 -3.78
CA ILE A 113 21.79 2.38 -5.07
C ILE A 113 22.98 1.40 -5.01
N ALA A 114 24.01 1.72 -4.22
CA ALA A 114 25.28 0.98 -4.16
C ALA A 114 25.25 -0.25 -3.24
N THR A 115 24.16 -0.51 -2.52
CA THR A 115 24.17 -1.42 -1.36
C THR A 115 23.65 -2.82 -1.65
N GLY A 116 23.63 -3.26 -2.90
CA GLY A 116 23.21 -4.63 -3.23
C GLY A 116 21.76 -4.98 -2.79
N LEU A 117 20.97 -3.97 -2.37
CA LEU A 117 19.52 -4.05 -2.33
C LEU A 117 19.02 -4.27 -3.75
N ALA A 118 17.89 -4.95 -3.91
CA ALA A 118 17.34 -5.36 -5.21
C ALA A 118 16.81 -4.15 -6.00
N SER A 119 17.68 -3.20 -6.35
CA SER A 119 17.38 -1.99 -7.12
C SER A 119 16.83 -2.35 -8.50
N SER A 120 17.28 -3.46 -9.09
CA SER A 120 16.72 -3.95 -10.35
C SER A 120 15.27 -4.39 -10.23
N ALA A 121 14.89 -5.06 -9.13
CA ALA A 121 13.53 -5.57 -8.95
C ALA A 121 12.50 -4.44 -8.89
N CYS A 122 12.73 -3.43 -8.03
CA CYS A 122 11.84 -2.28 -7.94
C CYS A 122 11.87 -1.42 -9.21
N SER A 123 13.00 -1.31 -9.91
CA SER A 123 13.07 -0.55 -11.17
C SER A 123 12.14 -1.11 -12.25
N TYR A 124 12.26 -2.41 -12.55
CA TYR A 124 11.41 -3.04 -13.58
C TYR A 124 9.92 -3.03 -13.20
N ALA A 125 9.60 -3.22 -11.92
CA ALA A 125 8.24 -3.10 -11.41
C ALA A 125 7.69 -1.66 -11.56
N ALA A 126 8.49 -0.65 -11.22
CA ALA A 126 8.11 0.75 -11.35
C ALA A 126 7.91 1.13 -12.82
N ILE A 127 8.80 0.70 -13.72
CA ILE A 127 8.67 0.92 -15.18
C ILE A 127 7.36 0.35 -15.67
N VAL A 128 7.04 -0.92 -15.38
CA VAL A 128 5.79 -1.55 -15.83
C VAL A 128 4.56 -0.83 -15.30
N LYS A 129 4.55 -0.43 -14.02
CA LYS A 129 3.43 0.33 -13.43
C LYS A 129 3.30 1.73 -14.06
N ALA A 130 4.41 2.42 -14.30
CA ALA A 130 4.42 3.74 -14.93
C ALA A 130 3.97 3.67 -16.39
N THR A 131 4.35 2.63 -17.13
CA THR A 131 3.87 2.41 -18.50
C THR A 131 2.37 2.12 -18.52
N ASN A 132 1.88 1.26 -17.61
CA ASN A 132 0.45 1.00 -17.45
C ASN A 132 -0.34 2.29 -17.14
N ASP A 133 0.24 3.18 -16.33
CA ASP A 133 -0.31 4.51 -16.04
C ASP A 133 -0.30 5.45 -17.26
N PHE A 134 0.82 5.49 -17.99
CA PHE A 134 1.04 6.35 -19.16
C PHE A 134 0.03 6.07 -20.28
N PHE A 135 -0.21 4.79 -20.57
CA PHE A 135 -1.12 4.35 -21.62
C PHE A 135 -2.55 4.07 -21.12
N GLY A 136 -2.81 4.12 -19.81
CA GLY A 136 -4.13 3.88 -19.25
C GLY A 136 -4.66 2.48 -19.52
N TRP A 137 -3.79 1.47 -19.49
CA TRP A 137 -4.17 0.09 -19.85
C TRP A 137 -5.05 -0.60 -18.81
N ASN A 138 -5.07 -0.09 -17.58
CA ASN A 138 -5.83 -0.63 -16.44
C ASN A 138 -5.61 -2.14 -16.26
N LEU A 139 -4.36 -2.59 -16.38
CA LEU A 139 -3.99 -4.00 -16.20
C LEU A 139 -4.14 -4.40 -14.73
N ASN A 140 -4.59 -5.63 -14.48
CA ASN A 140 -4.59 -6.20 -13.14
C ASN A 140 -3.17 -6.54 -12.68
N GLU A 141 -3.00 -6.70 -11.37
CA GLU A 141 -1.68 -6.89 -10.75
C GLU A 141 -0.99 -8.19 -11.16
N LYS A 142 -1.76 -9.26 -11.45
CA LYS A 142 -1.21 -10.51 -11.99
C LYS A 142 -0.50 -10.26 -13.32
N ILE A 143 -1.14 -9.57 -14.27
CA ILE A 143 -0.54 -9.21 -15.56
C ILE A 143 0.68 -8.31 -15.36
N LEU A 144 0.57 -7.28 -14.51
CA LEU A 144 1.70 -6.40 -14.20
C LEU A 144 2.90 -7.20 -13.66
N SER A 145 2.66 -8.21 -12.83
CA SER A 145 3.72 -9.06 -12.29
C SER A 145 4.38 -9.95 -13.35
N ILE A 146 3.61 -10.46 -14.32
CA ILE A 146 4.15 -11.23 -15.46
C ILE A 146 5.03 -10.33 -16.32
N LEU A 147 4.58 -9.11 -16.63
CA LEU A 147 5.36 -8.14 -17.39
C LEU A 147 6.67 -7.76 -16.67
N ALA A 148 6.59 -7.46 -15.36
CA ALA A 148 7.77 -7.11 -14.57
C ALA A 148 8.79 -8.26 -14.50
N ARG A 149 8.32 -9.52 -14.38
CA ARG A 149 9.16 -10.72 -14.42
C ARG A 149 10.07 -10.75 -15.65
N MET A 150 9.58 -10.27 -16.80
CA MET A 150 10.33 -10.30 -18.06
C MET A 150 11.58 -9.42 -18.04
N GLY A 151 11.57 -8.32 -17.26
CA GLY A 151 12.76 -7.50 -17.05
C GLY A 151 13.72 -8.12 -16.04
N SER A 152 13.19 -8.50 -14.88
CA SER A 152 13.92 -9.25 -13.86
C SER A 152 12.97 -10.16 -13.09
N GLY A 153 13.34 -11.43 -12.90
CA GLY A 153 12.47 -12.43 -12.27
C GLY A 153 11.87 -11.95 -10.95
N SER A 154 12.69 -11.44 -10.04
CA SER A 154 12.23 -10.94 -8.72
C SER A 154 11.42 -9.63 -8.76
N ALA A 155 11.38 -8.93 -9.91
CA ALA A 155 10.58 -7.71 -10.05
C ALA A 155 9.08 -7.98 -9.98
N CYS A 156 8.62 -9.19 -10.33
CA CYS A 156 7.21 -9.55 -10.22
C CYS A 156 6.68 -9.33 -8.79
N ARG A 157 7.49 -9.62 -7.76
CA ARG A 157 7.10 -9.46 -6.35
C ARG A 157 7.06 -7.99 -5.91
N SER A 158 7.77 -7.09 -6.61
CA SER A 158 7.77 -5.64 -6.34
C SER A 158 6.53 -4.92 -6.89
N ILE A 159 5.59 -5.63 -7.53
CA ILE A 159 4.29 -5.06 -7.86
C ILE A 159 3.45 -4.80 -6.60
N PHE A 160 3.65 -5.61 -5.55
CA PHE A 160 2.83 -5.66 -4.35
C PHE A 160 3.57 -5.15 -3.10
N GLU A 161 2.82 -4.84 -2.04
CA GLU A 161 3.32 -4.51 -0.69
C GLU A 161 3.16 -5.70 0.28
N GLY A 162 3.72 -5.62 1.49
CA GLY A 162 3.63 -6.69 2.50
C GLY A 162 4.35 -7.98 2.09
N PHE A 163 3.78 -9.14 2.46
CA PHE A 163 4.29 -10.45 2.06
C PHE A 163 3.85 -10.79 0.64
N VAL A 164 4.79 -11.28 -0.18
CA VAL A 164 4.53 -11.56 -1.59
C VAL A 164 5.14 -12.89 -1.99
N GLN A 165 4.34 -13.78 -2.59
CA GLN A 165 4.81 -15.03 -3.17
C GLN A 165 4.98 -14.88 -4.69
N TRP A 166 6.00 -15.53 -5.25
CA TRP A 166 6.14 -15.74 -6.68
C TRP A 166 5.99 -17.23 -6.97
N HIS A 167 4.94 -17.54 -7.73
CA HIS A 167 4.67 -18.88 -8.23
C HIS A 167 5.66 -19.26 -9.31
N ARG A 168 6.34 -20.41 -9.15
CA ARG A 168 7.24 -20.91 -10.20
C ARG A 168 6.51 -21.15 -11.52
N GLY A 169 5.24 -21.52 -11.47
CA GLY A 169 4.50 -22.01 -12.63
C GLY A 169 5.03 -23.33 -13.15
N THR A 170 4.24 -23.97 -13.99
CA THR A 170 4.49 -25.23 -14.69
C THR A 170 4.32 -25.07 -16.19
N ASP A 171 3.54 -24.08 -16.64
CA ASP A 171 3.33 -23.79 -18.06
C ASP A 171 4.67 -23.38 -18.72
N PRO A 172 5.12 -24.07 -19.79
CA PRO A 172 6.29 -23.69 -20.56
C PRO A 172 6.22 -22.26 -21.13
N ASN A 173 5.00 -21.77 -21.33
CA ASN A 173 4.70 -20.45 -21.86
C ASN A 173 4.87 -19.35 -20.78
N GLY A 174 4.93 -19.75 -19.51
CA GLY A 174 5.20 -18.88 -18.35
C GLY A 174 4.01 -18.09 -17.80
N MET A 175 2.80 -18.22 -18.34
CA MET A 175 1.64 -17.41 -17.93
C MET A 175 1.13 -17.71 -16.51
N ASP A 176 1.47 -18.88 -15.98
CA ASP A 176 1.19 -19.28 -14.60
C ASP A 176 2.35 -18.96 -13.63
N SER A 177 3.44 -18.33 -14.09
CA SER A 177 4.54 -17.88 -13.24
C SER A 177 4.42 -16.39 -12.91
N TYR A 178 3.63 -16.07 -11.90
CA TYR A 178 3.32 -14.70 -11.51
C TYR A 178 3.47 -14.49 -10.00
N ALA A 179 3.51 -13.23 -9.57
CA ALA A 179 3.52 -12.90 -8.15
C ALA A 179 2.13 -12.55 -7.64
N GLU A 180 1.93 -12.77 -6.36
CA GLU A 180 0.67 -12.56 -5.65
C GLU A 180 0.95 -12.14 -4.22
N GLN A 181 0.18 -11.17 -3.73
CA GLN A 181 0.25 -10.76 -2.33
C GLN A 181 -0.33 -11.85 -1.42
N ILE A 182 0.35 -12.14 -0.32
CA ILE A 182 -0.22 -12.91 0.78
C ILE A 182 -0.95 -11.88 1.65
N ASN A 183 -2.27 -12.05 1.82
CA ASN A 183 -3.13 -11.10 2.53
C ASN A 183 -2.98 -11.21 4.05
N GLU A 184 -1.76 -10.98 4.54
CA GLU A 184 -1.39 -11.03 5.94
C GLU A 184 -0.62 -9.75 6.30
N SER A 185 -1.00 -9.13 7.42
CA SER A 185 -0.35 -7.93 7.95
C SER A 185 0.41 -8.27 9.23
N TRP A 186 1.63 -7.74 9.36
CA TRP A 186 2.46 -7.94 10.56
C TRP A 186 3.15 -6.64 10.98
N PRO A 187 2.41 -5.68 11.58
CA PRO A 187 2.90 -4.33 11.89
C PRO A 187 4.12 -4.27 12.81
N GLU A 188 4.38 -5.31 13.61
CA GLU A 188 5.52 -5.43 14.51
C GLU A 188 6.80 -5.89 13.80
N LEU A 189 6.71 -6.54 12.64
CA LEU A 189 7.87 -7.05 11.94
C LEU A 189 8.75 -5.90 11.43
N ARG A 190 10.06 -6.02 11.59
CA ARG A 190 11.07 -5.05 11.14
C ARG A 190 12.12 -5.72 10.28
N ILE A 191 12.64 -4.95 9.32
CA ILE A 191 13.81 -5.32 8.54
C ILE A 191 14.91 -4.31 8.84
N GLY A 192 16.05 -4.79 9.32
CA GLY A 192 17.25 -3.98 9.51
C GLY A 192 18.23 -4.20 8.37
N ILE A 193 18.67 -3.16 7.69
CA ILE A 193 19.61 -3.26 6.57
C ILE A 193 21.03 -3.01 7.09
N CYS A 194 21.87 -4.04 7.06
CA CYS A 194 23.28 -3.94 7.42
C CYS A 194 24.13 -3.82 6.15
N ILE A 195 24.61 -2.61 5.87
CA ILE A 195 25.48 -2.34 4.72
C ILE A 195 26.91 -2.70 5.12
N ILE A 196 27.42 -3.83 4.61
CA ILE A 196 28.79 -4.31 4.84
C ILE A 196 29.74 -3.79 3.76
N SER A 197 29.29 -3.81 2.50
CA SER A 197 30.07 -3.30 1.38
C SER A 197 29.18 -2.62 0.36
N SER A 198 29.67 -1.50 -0.16
CA SER A 198 29.13 -0.75 -1.29
C SER A 198 29.88 -1.03 -2.60
N GLN A 199 30.89 -1.90 -2.56
CA GLN A 199 31.68 -2.23 -3.74
C GLN A 199 30.84 -3.00 -4.76
N LYS A 200 31.13 -2.75 -6.04
CA LYS A 200 30.47 -3.45 -7.15
C LYS A 200 30.78 -4.94 -7.04
N LYS A 201 29.74 -5.77 -7.15
CA LYS A 201 29.86 -7.23 -7.18
C LYS A 201 30.79 -7.63 -8.33
N THR A 202 31.71 -8.56 -8.05
CA THR A 202 32.59 -9.17 -9.06
C THR A 202 31.78 -10.00 -10.05
N ILE A 203 30.88 -10.85 -9.56
CA ILE A 203 29.98 -11.69 -10.36
C ILE A 203 28.52 -11.25 -10.15
N SER A 204 27.81 -10.96 -11.24
CA SER A 204 26.40 -10.55 -11.17
C SER A 204 25.51 -11.69 -10.66
N SER A 205 24.37 -11.37 -10.04
CA SER A 205 23.44 -12.40 -9.56
C SER A 205 22.89 -13.29 -10.69
N ARG A 206 22.73 -12.73 -11.91
CA ARG A 206 22.29 -13.47 -13.10
C ARG A 206 23.33 -14.50 -13.54
N GLU A 207 24.59 -14.09 -13.59
CA GLU A 207 25.71 -14.95 -13.92
C GLU A 207 25.93 -16.02 -12.85
N GLY A 208 25.98 -15.60 -11.58
CA GLY A 208 26.18 -16.47 -10.44
C GLY A 208 25.11 -17.57 -10.31
N MET A 209 23.83 -17.25 -10.52
CA MET A 209 22.77 -18.25 -10.45
C MET A 209 22.83 -19.25 -11.61
N ASN A 210 23.21 -18.79 -12.82
CA ASN A 210 23.35 -19.65 -13.99
C ASN A 210 24.53 -20.60 -13.81
N HIS A 211 25.65 -20.09 -13.28
CA HIS A 211 26.81 -20.89 -12.92
C HIS A 211 26.44 -21.95 -11.87
N THR A 212 25.86 -21.51 -10.75
CA THR A 212 25.45 -22.39 -9.65
C THR A 212 24.52 -23.51 -10.13
N THR A 213 23.52 -23.19 -10.95
CA THR A 213 22.56 -24.17 -11.49
C THR A 213 23.26 -25.29 -12.28
N LYS A 214 24.36 -24.96 -12.99
CA LYS A 214 25.04 -25.89 -13.89
C LYS A 214 26.11 -26.74 -13.19
N THR A 215 26.77 -26.19 -12.17
CA THR A 215 28.02 -26.76 -11.64
C THR A 215 27.94 -27.14 -10.16
N SER A 216 26.88 -26.78 -9.45
CA SER A 216 26.73 -27.09 -8.03
C SER A 216 26.15 -28.48 -7.79
N GLU A 217 26.91 -29.36 -7.14
CA GLU A 217 26.43 -30.69 -6.73
C GLU A 217 25.22 -30.63 -5.78
N PHE A 218 25.12 -29.59 -4.94
CA PHE A 218 24.02 -29.46 -3.97
C PHE A 218 22.75 -28.84 -4.55
N TYR A 219 22.71 -28.49 -5.84
CA TYR A 219 21.62 -27.69 -6.39
C TYR A 219 20.26 -28.42 -6.36
N THR A 220 20.25 -29.72 -6.68
CA THR A 220 19.02 -30.55 -6.62
C THR A 220 18.46 -30.65 -5.20
N ALA A 221 19.32 -30.87 -4.20
CA ALA A 221 18.92 -30.90 -2.80
C ALA A 221 18.40 -29.53 -2.33
N TRP A 222 19.02 -28.44 -2.80
CA TRP A 222 18.54 -27.09 -2.52
C TRP A 222 17.14 -26.82 -3.09
N ILE A 223 16.83 -27.29 -4.31
CA ILE A 223 15.47 -27.16 -4.89
C ILE A 223 14.43 -27.81 -3.97
N GLN A 224 14.70 -29.02 -3.48
CA GLN A 224 13.79 -29.74 -2.58
C GLN A 224 13.60 -28.98 -1.26
N LYS A 225 14.70 -28.51 -0.66
CA LYS A 225 14.65 -27.69 0.56
C LYS A 225 13.89 -26.39 0.35
N ALA A 226 14.14 -25.66 -0.74
CA ALA A 226 13.49 -24.39 -1.02
C ALA A 226 11.97 -24.55 -1.19
N ASN A 227 11.51 -25.62 -1.86
CA ASN A 227 10.08 -25.91 -1.98
C ASN A 227 9.43 -26.24 -0.62
N LYS A 228 10.14 -26.96 0.25
CA LYS A 228 9.68 -27.26 1.62
C LYS A 228 9.62 -25.99 2.49
N ASP A 229 10.70 -25.21 2.48
CA ASP A 229 10.81 -23.94 3.21
C ASP A 229 9.75 -22.93 2.78
N PHE A 230 9.41 -22.88 1.49
CA PHE A 230 8.32 -22.02 0.97
C PHE A 230 7.00 -22.29 1.68
N LEU A 231 6.63 -23.57 1.87
CA LEU A 231 5.40 -23.94 2.57
C LEU A 231 5.48 -23.61 4.07
N TYR A 232 6.64 -23.81 4.69
CA TYR A 232 6.85 -23.48 6.10
C TYR A 232 6.79 -21.98 6.37
N LEU A 233 7.37 -21.16 5.50
CA LEU A 233 7.30 -19.70 5.63
C LEU A 233 5.86 -19.20 5.50
N LYS A 234 5.07 -19.76 4.56
CA LYS A 234 3.64 -19.43 4.47
C LYS A 234 2.90 -19.76 5.76
N LYS A 235 3.15 -20.94 6.34
CA LYS A 235 2.57 -21.33 7.63
C LYS A 235 2.99 -20.38 8.75
N ALA A 236 4.28 -20.03 8.83
CA ALA A 236 4.80 -19.11 9.85
C ALA A 236 4.16 -17.72 9.75
N ILE A 237 3.93 -17.22 8.53
CA ILE A 237 3.27 -15.92 8.28
C ILE A 237 1.83 -15.93 8.79
N VAL A 238 1.04 -16.94 8.41
CA VAL A 238 -0.37 -17.06 8.83
C VAL A 238 -0.49 -17.21 10.35
N GLN A 239 0.44 -17.94 10.97
CA GLN A 239 0.44 -18.17 12.42
C GLN A 239 1.10 -17.05 13.21
N ARG A 240 1.69 -16.05 12.53
CA ARG A 240 2.56 -15.02 13.13
C ARG A 240 3.64 -15.59 14.07
N ASP A 241 4.18 -16.76 13.71
CA ASP A 241 5.27 -17.41 14.43
C ASP A 241 6.61 -16.83 13.98
N PHE A 242 7.07 -15.80 14.70
CA PHE A 242 8.29 -15.08 14.35
C PHE A 242 9.54 -15.98 14.45
N SER A 243 9.60 -16.83 15.48
CA SER A 243 10.72 -17.75 15.70
C SER A 243 10.85 -18.73 14.54
N PHE A 244 9.74 -19.32 14.11
CA PHE A 244 9.74 -20.25 13.00
C PHE A 244 10.03 -19.55 11.67
N LEU A 245 9.43 -18.38 11.42
CA LEU A 245 9.70 -17.56 10.24
C LEU A 245 11.20 -17.26 10.10
N GLY A 246 11.81 -16.79 11.19
CA GLY A 246 13.21 -16.40 11.25
C GLY A 246 14.17 -17.56 11.02
N LYS A 247 13.96 -18.70 11.70
CA LYS A 247 14.78 -19.92 11.53
C LYS A 247 14.76 -20.42 10.09
N ILE A 248 13.57 -20.49 9.48
CA ILE A 248 13.44 -20.98 8.10
C ILE A 248 14.06 -19.98 7.11
N THR A 249 13.84 -18.68 7.30
CA THR A 249 14.41 -17.62 6.45
C THR A 249 15.95 -17.68 6.43
N GLU A 250 16.55 -17.81 7.62
CA GLU A 250 18.01 -17.88 7.79
C GLU A 250 18.58 -19.17 7.18
N SER A 251 17.98 -20.31 7.52
CA SER A 251 18.37 -21.62 6.96
C SER A 251 18.27 -21.64 5.44
N ASN A 252 17.23 -21.03 4.87
CA ASN A 252 17.01 -20.96 3.43
C ASN A 252 18.07 -20.10 2.73
N ALA A 253 18.43 -18.96 3.32
CA ALA A 253 19.50 -18.10 2.81
C ALA A 253 20.86 -18.81 2.82
N LEU A 254 21.22 -19.44 3.95
CA LEU A 254 22.47 -20.19 4.08
C LEU A 254 22.53 -21.36 3.08
N ALA A 255 21.42 -22.08 2.89
CA ALA A 255 21.35 -23.16 1.91
C ALA A 255 21.55 -22.66 0.47
N MET A 256 21.03 -21.47 0.11
CA MET A 256 21.32 -20.85 -1.18
C MET A 256 22.82 -20.56 -1.33
N HIS A 257 23.45 -19.97 -0.32
CA HIS A 257 24.90 -19.70 -0.36
C HIS A 257 25.73 -20.99 -0.39
N ALA A 258 25.30 -22.07 0.25
CA ALA A 258 25.97 -23.37 0.18
C ALA A 258 26.05 -23.88 -1.27
N THR A 259 24.98 -23.73 -2.07
CA THR A 259 25.02 -24.10 -3.50
C THR A 259 26.07 -23.30 -4.28
N MET A 260 26.32 -22.05 -3.91
CA MET A 260 27.34 -21.22 -4.57
C MET A 260 28.76 -21.71 -4.22
N LEU A 261 28.97 -22.17 -2.99
CA LEU A 261 30.25 -22.73 -2.54
C LEU A 261 30.55 -24.09 -3.18
N THR A 262 29.52 -24.90 -3.42
CA THR A 262 29.66 -26.21 -4.08
C THR A 262 29.62 -26.14 -5.61
N ALA A 263 29.41 -24.97 -6.19
CA ALA A 263 29.63 -24.73 -7.61
C ALA A 263 31.13 -24.77 -7.92
N TRP A 264 31.53 -25.20 -9.13
CA TRP A 264 32.94 -25.20 -9.53
C TRP A 264 33.18 -24.45 -10.85
N PRO A 265 34.04 -23.41 -10.88
CA PRO A 265 34.74 -22.80 -9.74
C PRO A 265 33.80 -22.21 -8.67
N PRO A 266 34.21 -22.04 -7.41
CA PRO A 266 33.31 -21.61 -6.34
C PRO A 266 32.88 -20.15 -6.51
N LEU A 267 31.63 -19.86 -6.14
CA LEU A 267 31.10 -18.50 -6.03
C LEU A 267 30.91 -18.15 -4.56
N MET A 268 31.49 -17.02 -4.15
CA MET A 268 31.39 -16.55 -2.77
C MET A 268 31.04 -15.07 -2.75
N TYR A 269 29.86 -14.75 -2.22
CA TYR A 269 29.47 -13.35 -1.94
C TYR A 269 29.79 -12.92 -0.52
N PHE A 270 30.14 -13.88 0.35
CA PHE A 270 30.56 -13.58 1.71
C PHE A 270 31.90 -12.87 1.69
N VAL A 271 32.00 -11.83 2.51
CA VAL A 271 33.26 -11.21 2.89
C VAL A 271 33.48 -11.45 4.39
N PRO A 272 34.69 -11.26 4.94
CA PRO A 272 34.95 -11.51 6.37
C PRO A 272 33.95 -10.81 7.31
N ASP A 273 33.54 -9.58 6.99
CA ASP A 273 32.53 -8.85 7.77
C ASP A 273 31.12 -9.43 7.69
N THR A 274 30.75 -10.08 6.58
CA THR A 274 29.50 -10.86 6.51
C THR A 274 29.50 -11.96 7.57
N ILE A 275 30.60 -12.72 7.66
CA ILE A 275 30.72 -13.83 8.61
C ILE A 275 30.72 -13.33 10.06
N ARG A 276 31.48 -12.26 10.35
CA ARG A 276 31.48 -11.62 11.68
C ARG A 276 30.09 -11.18 12.11
N LEU A 277 29.32 -10.57 11.19
CA LEU A 277 27.96 -10.13 11.48
C LEU A 277 27.02 -11.30 11.75
N ILE A 278 27.09 -12.37 10.95
CA ILE A 278 26.29 -13.60 11.15
C ILE A 278 26.58 -14.22 12.52
N GLN A 279 27.86 -14.36 12.89
CA GLN A 279 28.26 -14.90 14.21
C GLN A 279 27.77 -14.01 15.36
N LYS A 280 27.79 -12.68 15.19
CA LYS A 280 27.24 -11.74 16.16
C LYS A 280 25.72 -11.93 16.33
N VAL A 281 24.97 -12.13 15.24
CA VAL A 281 23.53 -12.41 15.30
C VAL A 281 23.23 -13.68 16.09
N TRP A 282 23.99 -14.76 15.88
CA TRP A 282 23.85 -16.00 16.67
C TRP A 282 24.14 -15.78 18.16
N LYS A 283 25.23 -15.09 18.49
CA LYS A 283 25.55 -14.77 19.90
C LYS A 283 24.47 -13.92 20.57
N LEU A 284 23.89 -12.95 19.86
CA LEU A 284 22.77 -12.17 20.36
C LEU A 284 21.55 -13.04 20.65
N ARG A 285 21.24 -13.98 19.76
CA ARG A 285 20.16 -14.97 19.95
C ARG A 285 20.39 -15.84 21.19
N ASP A 286 21.62 -16.28 21.44
CA ASP A 286 22.00 -17.08 22.62
C ASP A 286 21.84 -16.31 23.94
N THR A 287 21.90 -14.97 23.88
CA THR A 287 21.67 -14.07 25.03
C THR A 287 20.21 -13.65 25.20
N GLY A 288 19.29 -14.24 24.43
CA GLY A 288 17.85 -14.01 24.52
C GLY A 288 17.30 -12.90 23.62
N LEU A 289 18.14 -12.26 22.80
CA LEU A 289 17.68 -11.27 21.82
C LEU A 289 17.27 -11.96 20.52
N GLU A 290 15.96 -12.07 20.29
CA GLU A 290 15.44 -12.83 19.15
C GLU A 290 15.60 -12.05 17.83
N VAL A 291 16.71 -12.31 17.13
CA VAL A 291 17.03 -11.75 15.82
C VAL A 291 17.49 -12.84 14.86
N TYR A 292 17.06 -12.74 13.61
CA TYR A 292 17.45 -13.63 12.51
C TYR A 292 18.01 -12.82 11.35
N PHE A 293 18.63 -13.49 10.38
CA PHE A 293 19.12 -12.80 9.20
C PHE A 293 18.71 -13.47 7.89
N THR A 294 18.81 -12.69 6.82
CA THR A 294 18.78 -13.20 5.46
C THR A 294 19.79 -12.46 4.60
N GLN A 295 20.24 -13.11 3.54
CA GLN A 295 21.24 -12.56 2.65
C GLN A 295 20.91 -12.92 1.20
N ASP A 296 21.12 -11.97 0.30
CA ASP A 296 20.93 -12.17 -1.14
C ASP A 296 22.29 -12.38 -1.81
N ALA A 297 22.35 -12.33 -3.13
CA ALA A 297 23.60 -12.47 -3.88
C ALA A 297 24.52 -11.23 -3.76
N GLY A 298 25.11 -11.00 -2.58
CA GLY A 298 26.05 -9.93 -2.25
C GLY A 298 26.42 -9.94 -0.76
N ALA A 299 27.37 -9.11 -0.33
CA ALA A 299 27.90 -9.12 1.05
C ALA A 299 26.90 -8.67 2.13
N ASN A 300 25.88 -7.89 1.75
CA ASN A 300 25.02 -7.18 2.70
C ASN A 300 23.92 -8.07 3.29
N VAL A 301 23.82 -8.02 4.62
CA VAL A 301 22.92 -8.83 5.44
C VAL A 301 21.70 -8.00 5.84
N LYS A 302 20.54 -8.64 5.94
CA LYS A 302 19.31 -8.02 6.41
C LYS A 302 18.84 -8.76 7.65
N LEU A 303 18.61 -8.03 8.72
CA LEU A 303 18.12 -8.55 9.99
C LEU A 303 16.60 -8.60 9.99
N LEU A 304 16.04 -9.64 10.57
CA LEU A 304 14.63 -9.79 10.88
C LEU A 304 14.48 -9.77 12.40
N PHE A 305 13.59 -8.92 12.90
CA PHE A 305 13.30 -8.75 14.32
C PHE A 305 11.92 -8.11 14.51
N LEU A 306 11.44 -8.06 15.75
CA LEU A 306 10.20 -7.39 16.09
C LEU A 306 10.45 -6.00 16.68
N LYS A 307 9.48 -5.09 16.51
CA LYS A 307 9.51 -3.69 16.96
C LYS A 307 10.01 -3.52 18.40
N LYS A 308 9.63 -4.46 19.30
CA LYS A 308 10.01 -4.45 20.73
C LYS A 308 11.52 -4.46 20.97
N ASP A 309 12.31 -4.92 19.99
CA ASP A 309 13.76 -5.07 20.09
C ASP A 309 14.54 -4.01 19.29
N ASN A 310 13.86 -2.98 18.77
CA ASN A 310 14.46 -1.87 18.02
C ASN A 310 15.66 -1.25 18.74
N GLU A 311 15.47 -0.79 19.98
CA GLU A 311 16.50 -0.06 20.73
C GLU A 311 17.72 -0.93 21.02
N LYS A 312 17.49 -2.20 21.39
CA LYS A 312 18.56 -3.17 21.62
C LYS A 312 19.38 -3.42 20.36
N LEU A 313 18.71 -3.55 19.21
CA LEU A 313 19.44 -3.74 17.95
C LEU A 313 20.16 -2.49 17.46
N ILE A 314 19.63 -1.29 17.67
CA ILE A 314 20.37 -0.05 17.38
C ILE A 314 21.63 0.03 18.26
N HIS A 315 21.53 -0.34 19.54
CA HIS A 315 22.69 -0.38 20.42
C HIS A 315 23.78 -1.35 19.92
N HIS A 316 23.39 -2.54 19.45
CA HIS A 316 24.35 -3.51 18.89
C HIS A 316 24.81 -3.19 17.47
N PHE A 317 24.00 -2.51 16.66
CA PHE A 317 24.26 -2.16 15.27
C PHE A 317 23.94 -0.67 15.06
N PRO A 318 24.88 0.24 15.39
CA PRO A 318 24.61 1.69 15.36
C PRO A 318 24.18 2.22 13.98
N ASP A 319 24.71 1.63 12.90
CA ASP A 319 24.40 2.02 11.52
C ASP A 319 23.20 1.26 10.92
N LEU A 320 22.39 0.60 11.76
CA LEU A 320 21.27 -0.21 11.30
C LEU A 320 20.14 0.66 10.75
N GLU A 321 19.91 0.58 9.44
CA GLU A 321 18.73 1.20 8.84
C GLU A 321 17.50 0.30 9.07
N ILE A 322 16.58 0.74 9.93
CA ILE A 322 15.34 0.00 10.23
C ILE A 322 14.23 0.41 9.26
N VAL A 323 13.64 -0.58 8.60
CA VAL A 323 12.46 -0.46 7.75
C VAL A 323 11.27 -1.08 8.45
N SER A 324 10.11 -0.41 8.37
CA SER A 324 8.79 -0.95 8.71
C SER A 324 8.08 -1.39 7.42
N PRO A 325 8.05 -2.69 7.10
CA PRO A 325 7.46 -3.22 5.86
C PRO A 325 5.96 -2.95 5.73
N PHE A 326 5.28 -2.94 6.87
CA PHE A 326 3.85 -2.66 6.97
C PHE A 326 3.69 -1.23 7.46
N LYS A 327 2.73 -0.51 6.86
CA LYS A 327 2.26 0.75 7.42
C LYS A 327 1.74 0.43 8.83
N GLU A 328 2.22 1.17 9.82
CA GLU A 328 1.55 1.12 11.12
C GLU A 328 0.10 1.49 10.87
N ALA A 329 -0.84 0.66 11.34
CA ALA A 329 -2.23 1.06 11.35
C ALA A 329 -2.24 2.39 12.11
N VAL A 330 -2.66 3.48 11.46
CA VAL A 330 -2.89 4.73 12.16
C VAL A 330 -4.04 4.43 13.10
N VAL A 331 -3.73 4.09 14.35
CA VAL A 331 -4.72 3.84 15.38
C VAL A 331 -5.44 5.15 15.59
N GLN A 332 -6.61 5.29 14.98
CA GLN A 332 -7.43 6.48 15.15
C GLN A 332 -7.88 6.51 16.60
N LYS A 333 -7.51 7.56 17.32
CA LYS A 333 -7.95 7.78 18.70
C LYS A 333 -9.12 8.75 18.72
N VAL A 334 -10.03 8.56 19.67
CA VAL A 334 -11.18 9.43 19.91
C VAL A 334 -11.13 10.00 21.33
N VAL A 335 -11.81 11.12 21.53
CA VAL A 335 -11.90 11.80 22.83
C VAL A 335 -13.06 11.20 23.61
N LEU A 336 -12.76 10.56 24.75
CA LEU A 336 -13.76 10.07 25.69
C LEU A 336 -14.31 11.26 26.48
N VAL A 337 -15.63 11.29 26.65
CA VAL A 337 -16.31 12.38 27.36
C VAL A 337 -17.37 11.88 28.31
N ASP A 338 -17.70 12.70 29.30
CA ASP A 338 -18.87 12.48 30.15
C ASP A 338 -20.15 13.04 29.52
N GLU A 339 -21.24 12.95 30.26
CA GLU A 339 -22.57 13.40 29.85
C GLU A 339 -22.67 14.92 29.61
N LYS A 340 -21.73 15.69 30.15
CA LYS A 340 -21.63 17.15 30.08
C LYS A 340 -20.52 17.59 29.12
N ASP A 341 -20.02 16.68 28.29
CA ASP A 341 -18.94 16.90 27.32
C ASP A 341 -17.59 17.28 27.96
N GLN A 342 -17.35 16.88 29.21
CA GLN A 342 -16.04 17.01 29.84
C GLN A 342 -15.13 15.87 29.42
N ILE A 343 -13.87 16.18 29.11
CA ILE A 343 -12.91 15.19 28.61
C ILE A 343 -12.50 14.24 29.75
N LEU A 344 -12.71 12.95 29.55
CA LEU A 344 -12.29 11.88 30.47
C LEU A 344 -10.96 11.25 30.06
N GLY A 345 -10.63 11.32 28.78
CA GLY A 345 -9.40 10.73 28.25
C GLY A 345 -9.42 10.55 26.73
N ILE A 346 -8.47 9.76 26.24
CA ILE A 346 -8.31 9.45 24.83
C ILE A 346 -8.13 7.94 24.71
N GLU A 347 -8.82 7.30 23.78
CA GLU A 347 -8.76 5.85 23.59
C GLU A 347 -8.85 5.49 22.10
N GLU A 348 -8.41 4.28 21.74
CA GLU A 348 -8.54 3.75 20.38
C GLU A 348 -10.00 3.66 19.93
N LYS A 349 -10.30 4.18 18.73
CA LYS A 349 -11.66 4.25 18.18
C LYS A 349 -12.37 2.91 18.17
N ILE A 350 -11.75 1.87 17.60
CA ILE A 350 -12.39 0.55 17.47
C ILE A 350 -12.69 -0.01 18.86
N LYS A 351 -11.74 0.07 19.79
CA LYS A 351 -11.94 -0.34 21.18
C LYS A 351 -13.10 0.40 21.85
N VAL A 352 -13.21 1.72 21.64
CA VAL A 352 -14.32 2.53 22.16
C VAL A 352 -15.68 2.06 21.62
N HIS A 353 -15.77 1.71 20.34
CA HIS A 353 -17.01 1.22 19.73
C HIS A 353 -17.33 -0.24 20.15
N CYS A 354 -16.31 -1.07 20.38
CA CYS A 354 -16.49 -2.41 20.94
C CYS A 354 -17.03 -2.36 22.38
N GLU A 355 -16.51 -1.43 23.19
CA GLU A 355 -16.87 -1.29 24.61
C GLU A 355 -18.08 -0.36 24.82
N GLY A 356 -18.58 0.30 23.77
CA GLY A 356 -19.69 1.26 23.85
C GLY A 356 -19.42 2.48 24.71
N LYS A 357 -18.16 2.94 24.79
CA LYS A 357 -17.76 4.09 25.61
C LYS A 357 -18.26 5.40 25.01
N LEU A 358 -18.74 6.31 25.86
CA LEU A 358 -19.18 7.64 25.43
C LEU A 358 -18.00 8.45 24.91
N HIS A 359 -18.11 8.96 23.68
CA HIS A 359 -17.05 9.70 23.02
C HIS A 359 -17.59 10.83 22.14
N ARG A 360 -16.74 11.81 21.84
CA ARG A 360 -17.12 12.99 21.07
C ARG A 360 -17.10 12.70 19.57
N ALA A 361 -18.16 13.10 18.87
CA ALA A 361 -18.31 12.98 17.42
C ALA A 361 -18.92 14.25 16.82
N PHE A 362 -19.02 14.32 15.50
CA PHE A 362 -19.74 15.36 14.79
C PHE A 362 -20.42 14.86 13.53
N SER A 363 -21.55 15.50 13.21
CA SER A 363 -22.36 15.26 12.02
C SER A 363 -22.52 16.56 11.22
N ILE A 364 -22.14 16.54 9.94
CA ILE A 364 -22.11 17.73 9.08
C ILE A 364 -23.23 17.68 8.04
N PHE A 365 -23.93 18.81 7.89
CA PHE A 365 -24.99 19.03 6.90
C PHE A 365 -24.68 20.23 6.03
N VAL A 366 -24.47 20.01 4.74
CA VAL A 366 -24.24 21.08 3.76
C VAL A 366 -25.51 21.34 2.96
N PHE A 367 -26.03 22.56 3.07
CA PHE A 367 -27.23 22.99 2.38
C PHE A 367 -26.90 23.84 1.15
N SER A 368 -27.81 23.83 0.18
CA SER A 368 -27.79 24.72 -0.98
C SER A 368 -29.20 25.26 -1.21
N TRP A 369 -29.32 26.52 -1.62
CA TRP A 369 -30.59 27.11 -2.02
C TRP A 369 -30.66 27.11 -3.54
N LYS A 370 -31.58 26.34 -4.11
CA LYS A 370 -31.74 26.22 -5.57
C LYS A 370 -33.20 26.02 -5.92
N ASN A 371 -33.66 26.64 -7.01
CA ASN A 371 -35.05 26.54 -7.50
C ASN A 371 -36.09 26.88 -6.43
N SER A 372 -35.83 27.91 -5.61
CA SER A 372 -36.72 28.35 -4.53
C SER A 372 -36.99 27.31 -3.43
N GLU A 373 -36.10 26.32 -3.27
CA GLU A 373 -36.16 25.34 -2.19
C GLU A 373 -34.75 25.06 -1.64
N TRP A 374 -34.68 24.68 -0.36
CA TRP A 374 -33.46 24.15 0.23
C TRP A 374 -33.22 22.71 -0.24
N GLN A 375 -31.95 22.44 -0.58
CA GLN A 375 -31.43 21.12 -0.88
C GLN A 375 -30.36 20.74 0.15
N LEU A 376 -30.27 19.45 0.48
CA LEU A 376 -29.24 18.86 1.33
C LEU A 376 -28.33 17.96 0.49
N LEU A 377 -27.02 18.06 0.69
CA LEU A 377 -26.05 17.13 0.12
C LEU A 377 -25.98 15.88 0.99
N LEU A 378 -26.40 14.75 0.43
CA LEU A 378 -26.26 13.42 1.05
C LEU A 378 -25.12 12.64 0.44
N GLN A 379 -24.59 11.71 1.23
CA GLN A 379 -23.68 10.68 0.77
C GLN A 379 -24.24 9.29 1.03
N GLU A 380 -23.93 8.35 0.15
CA GLU A 380 -24.10 6.92 0.36
C GLU A 380 -22.77 6.36 0.85
N ARG A 381 -22.77 5.76 2.04
CA ARG A 381 -21.55 5.26 2.66
C ARG A 381 -20.97 4.10 1.85
N HIS A 382 -19.64 4.05 1.69
CA HIS A 382 -18.99 2.95 0.97
C HIS A 382 -19.33 1.58 1.58
N LEU A 383 -19.54 0.57 0.74
CA LEU A 383 -19.98 -0.78 1.15
C LEU A 383 -19.04 -1.43 2.19
N ASN A 384 -17.72 -1.22 2.04
CA ASN A 384 -16.71 -1.77 2.95
C ASN A 384 -16.54 -0.98 4.27
N LYS A 385 -17.41 -0.01 4.57
CA LYS A 385 -17.41 0.63 5.89
C LYS A 385 -17.75 -0.42 6.93
N TYR A 386 -16.95 -0.48 7.99
CA TYR A 386 -17.10 -1.47 9.07
C TYR A 386 -18.45 -1.39 9.81
N HIS A 387 -19.21 -0.30 9.65
CA HIS A 387 -20.59 -0.13 10.11
C HIS A 387 -21.38 0.76 9.15
N SER A 388 -22.67 0.46 8.96
CA SER A 388 -23.62 1.19 8.11
C SER A 388 -23.16 1.40 6.66
N GLY A 389 -22.44 0.45 6.06
CA GLY A 389 -22.07 0.49 4.64
C GLY A 389 -23.30 0.38 3.74
N GLY A 390 -23.34 1.16 2.66
CA GLY A 390 -24.47 1.19 1.71
C GLY A 390 -25.68 2.03 2.14
N LEU A 391 -25.69 2.61 3.34
CA LEU A 391 -26.78 3.49 3.78
C LEU A 391 -26.53 4.94 3.37
N TRP A 392 -27.60 5.66 3.06
CA TRP A 392 -27.59 7.11 2.87
C TRP A 392 -27.48 7.83 4.21
N THR A 393 -26.74 8.93 4.25
CA THR A 393 -26.58 9.73 5.46
C THR A 393 -26.26 11.19 5.14
N ASN A 394 -26.08 12.00 6.17
CA ASN A 394 -25.69 13.41 6.08
C ASN A 394 -24.35 13.58 5.35
N THR A 395 -24.00 14.82 5.01
CA THR A 395 -22.90 15.13 4.09
C THR A 395 -21.57 14.45 4.46
N CYS A 396 -21.18 14.45 5.73
CA CYS A 396 -20.12 13.60 6.27
C CYS A 396 -20.15 13.61 7.81
N CYS A 397 -19.52 12.61 8.44
CA CYS A 397 -19.38 12.51 9.90
C CYS A 397 -17.93 12.22 10.27
N GLY A 398 -17.60 12.42 11.54
CA GLY A 398 -16.28 12.07 12.04
C GLY A 398 -16.09 12.34 13.51
N HIS A 399 -14.81 12.34 13.89
CA HIS A 399 -14.36 12.52 15.26
C HIS A 399 -13.30 13.62 15.28
N PRO A 400 -13.31 14.51 16.30
CA PRO A 400 -12.21 15.43 16.50
C PRO A 400 -10.96 14.64 16.92
N ARG A 401 -9.79 15.05 16.43
CA ARG A 401 -8.52 14.58 16.98
C ARG A 401 -8.37 15.13 18.40
N PRO A 402 -7.58 14.47 19.26
CA PRO A 402 -7.28 15.01 20.59
C PRO A 402 -6.76 16.46 20.51
N GLY A 403 -7.39 17.37 21.26
CA GLY A 403 -7.07 18.80 21.27
C GLY A 403 -7.57 19.61 20.06
N GLU A 404 -8.24 18.98 19.09
CA GLU A 404 -8.74 19.67 17.89
C GLU A 404 -10.06 20.40 18.17
N ASN A 405 -10.19 21.63 17.67
CA ASN A 405 -11.46 22.36 17.69
C ASN A 405 -12.50 21.65 16.81
N ILE A 406 -13.73 21.50 17.31
CA ILE A 406 -14.76 20.70 16.65
C ILE A 406 -15.15 21.22 15.26
N ILE A 407 -15.18 22.54 15.06
CA ILE A 407 -15.50 23.14 13.77
C ILE A 407 -14.36 22.87 12.78
N LYS A 408 -13.11 23.06 13.22
CA LYS A 408 -11.93 22.76 12.40
C LYS A 408 -11.81 21.28 12.05
N ALA A 409 -12.15 20.40 12.99
CA ALA A 409 -12.23 18.97 12.74
C ALA A 409 -13.27 18.65 11.67
N GLY A 410 -14.43 19.30 11.73
CA GLY A 410 -15.48 19.15 10.75
C GLY A 410 -15.08 19.67 9.36
N GLU A 411 -14.48 20.86 9.28
CA GLU A 411 -13.99 21.45 8.02
C GLU A 411 -12.92 20.57 7.37
N ARG A 412 -11.98 20.05 8.17
CA ARG A 412 -10.97 19.09 7.73
C ARG A 412 -11.63 17.84 7.16
N ARG A 413 -12.56 17.24 7.91
CA ARG A 413 -13.20 15.98 7.50
C ARG A 413 -14.06 16.16 6.24
N LEU A 414 -14.75 17.28 6.14
CA LEU A 414 -15.52 17.65 4.95
C LEU A 414 -14.62 17.76 3.70
N PHE A 415 -13.41 18.30 3.86
CA PHE A 415 -12.44 18.31 2.77
C PHE A 415 -11.88 16.91 2.45
N GLU A 416 -11.51 16.12 3.47
CA GLU A 416 -10.97 14.76 3.31
C GLU A 416 -11.95 13.80 2.62
N GLU A 417 -13.24 13.87 2.97
CA GLU A 417 -14.26 12.92 2.52
C GLU A 417 -15.00 13.40 1.26
N MET A 418 -15.31 14.71 1.19
CA MET A 418 -16.16 15.29 0.14
C MET A 418 -15.43 16.26 -0.78
N GLY A 419 -14.16 16.58 -0.52
CA GLY A 419 -13.39 17.57 -1.30
C GLY A 419 -13.86 19.02 -1.12
N LEU A 420 -14.76 19.29 -0.16
CA LEU A 420 -15.40 20.59 0.03
C LEU A 420 -14.66 21.43 1.07
N LYS A 421 -14.36 22.69 0.73
CA LYS A 421 -13.80 23.69 1.65
C LYS A 421 -14.88 24.71 2.02
N ILE A 422 -15.65 24.41 3.05
CA ILE A 422 -16.79 25.22 3.49
C ILE A 422 -16.61 25.55 4.97
N SER A 423 -16.80 26.82 5.34
CA SER A 423 -16.83 27.23 6.74
C SER A 423 -18.08 26.66 7.44
N LEU A 424 -17.88 26.00 8.57
CA LEU A 424 -18.97 25.34 9.31
C LEU A 424 -19.42 26.15 10.52
N GLN A 425 -20.70 25.99 10.86
CA GLN A 425 -21.32 26.61 12.04
C GLN A 425 -21.93 25.53 12.93
N LYS A 426 -21.76 25.65 14.25
CA LYS A 426 -22.41 24.75 15.21
C LYS A 426 -23.91 25.04 15.26
N ALA A 427 -24.73 23.99 15.08
CA ALA A 427 -26.17 24.04 15.29
C ALA A 427 -26.51 23.75 16.76
N LYS A 428 -26.37 22.49 17.18
CA LYS A 428 -26.57 22.04 18.57
C LYS A 428 -25.78 20.75 18.80
N THR A 429 -25.76 20.27 20.04
CA THR A 429 -25.26 18.95 20.40
C THR A 429 -26.40 18.05 20.85
N PHE A 430 -26.23 16.75 20.67
CA PHE A 430 -27.12 15.73 21.22
C PHE A 430 -26.34 14.46 21.56
N ARG A 431 -26.99 13.57 22.32
CA ARG A 431 -26.45 12.25 22.65
C ARG A 431 -27.31 11.16 22.08
N TYR A 432 -26.70 10.12 21.55
CA TYR A 432 -27.41 8.92 21.12
C TYR A 432 -26.58 7.67 21.38
N THR A 433 -27.28 6.55 21.47
CA THR A 433 -26.68 5.22 21.51
C THR A 433 -27.38 4.34 20.49
N ALA A 434 -26.61 3.69 19.62
CA ALA A 434 -27.14 2.79 18.60
C ALA A 434 -26.23 1.56 18.46
N LYS A 435 -26.85 0.39 18.26
CA LYS A 435 -26.12 -0.83 17.91
C LYS A 435 -25.96 -0.89 16.39
N VAL A 436 -24.73 -1.10 15.92
CA VAL A 436 -24.37 -1.06 14.51
C VAL A 436 -23.50 -2.27 14.18
N GLY A 437 -24.14 -3.36 13.74
CA GLY A 437 -23.50 -4.67 13.65
C GLY A 437 -23.06 -5.18 15.02
N ASP A 438 -21.77 -5.50 15.16
CA ASP A 438 -21.15 -5.95 16.41
C ASP A 438 -20.60 -4.79 17.27
N LEU A 439 -20.83 -3.55 16.85
CA LEU A 439 -20.32 -2.35 17.53
C LEU A 439 -21.46 -1.52 18.13
N ILE A 440 -21.07 -0.64 19.06
CA ILE A 440 -21.97 0.31 19.72
C ILE A 440 -21.47 1.73 19.43
N GLU A 441 -22.29 2.52 18.76
CA GLU A 441 -22.14 3.98 18.72
C GLU A 441 -22.73 4.55 20.00
N ASN A 442 -21.91 5.18 20.83
CA ASN A 442 -22.34 5.90 22.02
C ASN A 442 -21.67 7.27 21.98
N GLU A 443 -22.36 8.26 21.43
CA GLU A 443 -21.73 9.50 21.00
C GLU A 443 -22.35 10.73 21.65
N TYR A 444 -21.48 11.68 22.00
CA TYR A 444 -21.81 13.09 22.19
C TYR A 444 -21.55 13.79 20.85
N ASP A 445 -22.60 13.94 20.04
CA ASP A 445 -22.49 14.42 18.66
C ASP A 445 -22.72 15.92 18.56
N TYR A 446 -21.83 16.57 17.82
CA TYR A 446 -21.94 17.97 17.41
C TYR A 446 -22.53 18.07 15.99
N VAL A 447 -23.72 18.65 15.89
CA VAL A 447 -24.32 18.95 14.59
C VAL A 447 -23.75 20.26 14.05
N LEU A 448 -23.12 20.18 12.88
CA LEU A 448 -22.52 21.29 12.17
C LEU A 448 -23.24 21.51 10.83
N ILE A 449 -23.43 22.77 10.46
CA ILE A 449 -24.05 23.15 9.19
C ILE A 449 -23.12 24.01 8.34
N GLY A 450 -23.19 23.85 7.02
CA GLY A 450 -22.48 24.62 6.02
C GLY A 450 -23.35 24.92 4.80
N PHE A 451 -22.88 25.80 3.92
CA PHE A 451 -23.62 26.23 2.74
C PHE A 451 -22.73 26.15 1.50
N SER A 452 -23.28 25.65 0.40
CA SER A 452 -22.57 25.52 -0.88
C SER A 452 -23.45 25.95 -2.04
N ILE A 453 -22.85 26.56 -3.05
CA ILE A 453 -23.46 26.85 -4.36
C ILE A 453 -22.92 25.94 -5.46
N LEU A 454 -22.04 25.00 -5.13
CA LEU A 454 -21.39 24.13 -6.12
C LEU A 454 -22.39 23.11 -6.70
N PRO A 455 -22.38 22.89 -8.02
CA PRO A 455 -23.11 21.80 -8.64
C PRO A 455 -22.46 20.45 -8.31
N LEU A 456 -23.17 19.34 -8.54
CA LEU A 456 -22.70 18.00 -8.17
C LEU A 456 -21.37 17.63 -8.85
N GLU A 457 -21.21 18.05 -10.11
CA GLU A 457 -20.02 17.84 -10.95
C GLU A 457 -18.78 18.55 -10.39
N GLY A 458 -18.98 19.57 -9.54
CA GLY A 458 -17.91 20.30 -8.86
C GLY A 458 -17.41 19.62 -7.58
N ILE A 459 -17.97 18.49 -7.17
CA ILE A 459 -17.66 17.81 -5.92
C ILE A 459 -16.77 16.58 -6.18
N SER A 460 -15.51 16.65 -5.72
CA SER A 460 -14.55 15.54 -5.83
C SER A 460 -14.45 14.80 -4.50
N PHE A 461 -15.29 13.77 -4.32
CA PHE A 461 -15.35 12.99 -3.08
C PHE A 461 -14.42 11.76 -3.11
N ASN A 462 -14.04 11.28 -1.93
CA ASN A 462 -13.18 10.12 -1.76
C ASN A 462 -13.95 8.80 -1.96
N ARG A 463 -13.75 8.17 -3.14
CA ARG A 463 -14.41 6.90 -3.51
C ARG A 463 -14.05 5.70 -2.63
N LYS A 464 -13.04 5.80 -1.76
CA LYS A 464 -12.75 4.75 -0.76
C LYS A 464 -13.68 4.84 0.46
N GLU A 465 -14.34 5.98 0.65
CA GLU A 465 -15.17 6.27 1.82
C GLU A 465 -16.65 6.44 1.47
N VAL A 466 -16.93 6.94 0.26
CA VAL A 466 -18.26 7.28 -0.24
C VAL A 466 -18.53 6.55 -1.56
N SER A 467 -19.69 5.90 -1.68
CA SER A 467 -20.15 5.24 -2.92
C SER A 467 -20.75 6.23 -3.90
N ALA A 468 -21.64 7.09 -3.42
CA ALA A 468 -22.40 8.04 -4.22
C ALA A 468 -22.73 9.30 -3.41
N ILE A 469 -23.05 10.39 -4.12
CA ILE A 469 -23.51 11.65 -3.53
C ILE A 469 -24.71 12.16 -4.31
N ARG A 470 -25.61 12.89 -3.65
CA ARG A 470 -26.70 13.59 -4.32
C ARG A 470 -27.17 14.82 -3.56
N TRP A 471 -27.62 15.82 -4.31
CA TRP A 471 -28.44 16.90 -3.78
C TRP A 471 -29.90 16.44 -3.76
N VAL A 472 -30.59 16.61 -2.62
CA VAL A 472 -32.01 16.26 -2.48
C VAL A 472 -32.78 17.43 -1.88
N ASN A 473 -33.94 17.75 -2.47
CA ASN A 473 -34.87 18.74 -1.92
C ASN A 473 -35.39 18.29 -0.55
N LEU A 474 -35.53 19.21 0.40
CA LEU A 474 -36.00 18.85 1.74
C LEU A 474 -37.40 18.23 1.75
N SER A 475 -38.31 18.68 0.87
CA SER A 475 -39.64 18.09 0.72
C SER A 475 -39.60 16.65 0.19
N VAL A 476 -38.66 16.32 -0.68
CA VAL A 476 -38.44 14.97 -1.21
C VAL A 476 -37.82 14.09 -0.13
N LEU A 477 -36.77 14.58 0.53
CA LEU A 477 -36.08 13.86 1.60
C LEU A 477 -37.03 13.48 2.74
N LYS A 478 -37.93 14.37 3.14
CA LYS A 478 -38.95 14.07 4.16
C LYS A 478 -39.84 12.88 3.76
N ARG A 479 -40.24 12.80 2.49
CA ARG A 479 -41.03 11.66 1.97
C ARG A 479 -40.20 10.38 1.92
N GLU A 480 -38.94 10.45 1.51
CA GLU A 480 -38.05 9.29 1.46
C GLU A 480 -37.81 8.68 2.85
N ILE A 481 -37.57 9.52 3.87
CA ILE A 481 -37.39 9.06 5.25
C ILE A 481 -38.67 8.40 5.78
N ASN A 482 -39.84 8.98 5.51
CA ASN A 482 -41.12 8.42 5.96
C ASN A 482 -41.45 7.07 5.29
N ASN A 483 -41.01 6.87 4.04
CA ASN A 483 -41.35 5.68 3.26
C ASN A 483 -40.32 4.55 3.40
N ASN A 484 -39.03 4.86 3.62
CA ASN A 484 -37.94 3.89 3.66
C ASN A 484 -36.84 4.31 4.66
N ALA A 485 -37.18 4.39 5.94
CA ALA A 485 -36.27 4.85 6.98
C ALA A 485 -35.01 3.96 7.10
N GLU A 486 -35.11 2.67 6.79
CA GLU A 486 -34.04 1.68 6.82
C GLU A 486 -32.90 1.95 5.83
N ASN A 487 -33.14 2.77 4.80
CA ASN A 487 -32.10 3.18 3.85
C ASN A 487 -31.17 4.26 4.40
N PHE A 488 -31.45 4.79 5.61
CA PHE A 488 -30.68 5.85 6.24
C PHE A 488 -29.93 5.38 7.47
N ALA A 489 -28.79 6.03 7.75
CA ALA A 489 -28.00 5.73 8.93
C ALA A 489 -28.78 6.02 10.24
N PRO A 490 -28.57 5.26 11.34
CA PRO A 490 -29.39 5.36 12.55
C PRO A 490 -29.42 6.74 13.22
N TRP A 491 -28.31 7.50 13.16
CA TRP A 491 -28.22 8.85 13.73
C TRP A 491 -28.84 9.93 12.85
N PHE A 492 -29.06 9.64 11.56
CA PHE A 492 -29.30 10.64 10.53
C PHE A 492 -30.53 11.50 10.82
N VAL A 493 -31.67 10.87 11.10
CA VAL A 493 -32.96 11.57 11.29
C VAL A 493 -32.88 12.58 12.44
N ARG A 494 -32.33 12.14 13.58
CA ARG A 494 -32.21 13.00 14.77
C ARG A 494 -31.24 14.16 14.55
N ALA A 495 -30.10 13.92 13.90
CA ALA A 495 -29.15 14.96 13.57
C ALA A 495 -29.71 15.94 12.52
N LEU A 496 -30.50 15.45 11.56
CA LEU A 496 -31.16 16.25 10.53
C LEU A 496 -32.16 17.24 11.13
N GLU A 497 -33.00 16.79 12.07
CA GLU A 497 -33.95 17.68 12.77
C GLU A 497 -33.26 18.88 13.41
N ILE A 498 -32.12 18.64 14.07
CA ILE A 498 -31.30 19.69 14.69
C ILE A 498 -30.73 20.64 13.62
N ALA A 499 -30.23 20.10 12.51
CA ALA A 499 -29.70 20.89 11.41
C ALA A 499 -30.78 21.79 10.78
N LEU A 500 -32.00 21.25 10.59
CA LEU A 500 -33.14 21.97 10.03
C LEU A 500 -33.64 23.08 10.96
N GLN A 501 -33.68 22.85 12.27
CA GLN A 501 -34.01 23.90 13.24
C GLN A 501 -33.05 25.08 13.13
N LYS A 502 -31.73 24.81 12.99
CA LYS A 502 -30.73 25.86 12.82
C LYS A 502 -30.85 26.56 11.47
N LEU A 503 -31.16 25.82 10.41
CA LEU A 503 -31.43 26.38 9.08
C LEU A 503 -32.61 27.36 9.13
N HIS A 504 -33.73 26.95 9.73
CA HIS A 504 -34.90 27.81 9.90
C HIS A 504 -34.56 29.05 10.71
N GLN A 505 -33.95 28.92 11.90
CA GLN A 505 -33.55 30.09 12.70
C GLN A 505 -32.71 31.09 11.91
N LYS A 506 -31.79 30.61 11.06
CA LYS A 506 -30.90 31.48 10.29
C LYS A 506 -31.60 32.26 9.17
N PHE A 507 -32.65 31.70 8.57
CA PHE A 507 -33.30 32.28 7.39
C PHE A 507 -34.75 32.76 7.62
N SER A 508 -35.35 32.45 8.77
CA SER A 508 -36.61 33.03 9.23
C SER A 508 -36.48 34.48 9.68
N ASP A 509 -35.27 34.92 10.05
CA ASP A 509 -34.98 36.33 10.40
C ASP A 509 -34.80 37.23 9.16
N SER A 510 -34.71 36.66 7.95
CA SER A 510 -34.40 37.42 6.72
C SER A 510 -35.52 37.57 5.70
N GLN A 511 -36.64 36.84 5.78
CA GLN A 511 -37.81 37.06 4.91
C GLN A 511 -39.07 36.31 5.38
N ASN A 512 -40.16 37.07 5.56
CA ASN A 512 -41.58 36.70 5.62
C ASN A 512 -42.01 35.41 6.35
N LYS A 513 -42.74 35.64 7.46
CA LYS A 513 -43.68 34.72 8.10
C LYS A 513 -44.77 34.27 7.12
N THR A 514 -44.54 33.22 6.33
CA THR A 514 -45.61 32.29 5.91
C THR A 514 -45.01 31.04 5.29
N LYS A 515 -45.43 29.88 5.82
CA LYS A 515 -45.11 28.50 5.40
C LYS A 515 -43.71 28.01 5.78
N LEU A 516 -43.65 27.31 6.90
CA LEU A 516 -42.93 26.04 7.11
C LEU A 516 -43.09 25.65 8.60
N SER A 517 -44.30 25.25 8.97
CA SER A 517 -44.51 24.43 10.17
C SER A 517 -44.24 22.98 9.80
N LEU A 518 -43.36 22.34 10.58
CA LEU A 518 -42.88 20.96 10.44
C LEU A 518 -43.99 19.91 10.42
#